data_AF-A0A8H7WBB0-F1
#
_entry.id   AF-A0A8H7WBB0-F1
#
_cell.length_a   1.000
_cell.length_b   1.000
_cell.length_c   1.000
_cell.angle_alpha   90.00
_cell.angle_beta   90.00
_cell.angle_gamma   90.00
#
_symmetry.space_group_name_H-M   'P 1'
#
loop_
_entity.id
_entity.type
_entity.pdbx_description
1 polymer ?
#
loop_
_entity_poly.entity_id
_entity_poly.type
_entity_poly.pdbx_seq_one_letter_code
_entity_poly.pdbx_strand_id
1 'polypeptide(L)'
;MDPSYGETFNLAVQRYKGNDYLTFWKGDDSRGHGEGTYIMLDSSYKQVYNFTAGNHRLGDFHEFTITEQGTALLTQYRYEKGDWGAGLAPQGYIWDSVFQEINIETSEVLFEWHAYDHVDINKSDFPAGSMGRNMYSGYDFFHINSIDKDAQGNYLISSRYYQCLMYISGKNGSILWELGGRRNSFKDLSDGKATKFGWQHDAHWTTDHSGITLFDNGARYHLKPTVDHSRGVHIGLDLRAMTATLKATYVNSRKIISGSQGSMQTLPSGNILIGYGYNAAWTEFSAQGEVLCDVHIESQKFFNTGAVQTYKVLKYPWVGRPSTKPKVESVDGEMYVSWNGATEVKEWALKGLNEAGAELGVGEVVKVEKAGFETRVKVDCQRWKYVKAVAVDIDENILGESNAVLVSCEKPSILKTIITQPATSLLGVLVNSMTFVVFGAAIYTLWRCIVRRRGYSKLQQLWA
;
A
#
# COMPACT_ATOMS: atom_id res chain seq x y z
N MET A 1 5.41 -7.39 9.31
CA MET A 1 3.96 -7.53 9.48
C MET A 1 3.73 -8.74 10.36
N ASP A 2 2.84 -8.65 11.34
CA ASP A 2 2.45 -9.81 12.14
C ASP A 2 1.60 -10.74 11.26
N PRO A 3 2.07 -11.96 10.95
CA PRO A 3 1.34 -12.88 10.10
C PRO A 3 0.02 -13.36 10.73
N SER A 4 -0.21 -13.12 12.03
CA SER A 4 -1.47 -13.43 12.71
C SER A 4 -2.68 -12.67 12.15
N TYR A 5 -2.44 -11.59 11.40
CA TYR A 5 -3.51 -10.86 10.73
C TYR A 5 -4.08 -11.58 9.50
N GLY A 6 -3.40 -12.55 8.90
CA GLY A 6 -3.89 -13.22 7.70
C GLY A 6 -4.03 -12.26 6.51
N GLU A 7 -5.15 -12.32 5.80
CA GLU A 7 -5.44 -11.43 4.66
C GLU A 7 -5.76 -10.02 5.15
N THR A 8 -5.10 -9.02 4.55
CA THR A 8 -5.24 -7.62 4.93
C THR A 8 -5.32 -6.72 3.70
N PHE A 9 -6.13 -5.67 3.80
CA PHE A 9 -6.39 -4.73 2.72
C PHE A 9 -6.43 -3.29 3.22
N ASN A 10 -6.27 -2.35 2.29
CA ASN A 10 -6.46 -0.90 2.54
C ASN A 10 -5.62 -0.34 3.71
N LEU A 11 -4.31 -0.61 3.71
CA LEU A 11 -3.40 0.03 4.65
C LEU A 11 -3.30 1.53 4.36
N ALA A 12 -3.65 2.36 5.36
CA ALA A 12 -3.55 3.81 5.30
C ALA A 12 -3.09 4.39 6.64
N VAL A 13 -2.74 5.68 6.64
CA VAL A 13 -2.60 6.48 7.87
C VAL A 13 -3.81 7.40 7.95
N GLN A 14 -4.58 7.30 9.03
CA GLN A 14 -5.78 8.11 9.24
C GLN A 14 -5.77 8.74 10.62
N ARG A 15 -6.34 9.94 10.73
CA ARG A 15 -6.36 10.71 11.97
C ARG A 15 -7.69 10.52 12.69
N TYR A 16 -7.63 10.15 13.97
CA TYR A 16 -8.80 9.96 14.82
C TYR A 16 -8.55 10.54 16.21
N LYS A 17 -9.47 11.37 16.71
CA LYS A 17 -9.39 12.02 18.04
C LYS A 17 -8.01 12.63 18.35
N GLY A 18 -7.40 13.27 17.35
CA GLY A 18 -6.12 13.96 17.51
C GLY A 18 -4.87 13.07 17.45
N ASN A 19 -5.01 11.77 17.14
CA ASN A 19 -3.91 10.85 16.96
C ASN A 19 -3.93 10.22 15.57
N ASP A 20 -2.76 9.89 15.04
CA ASP A 20 -2.64 9.19 13.76
C ASP A 20 -2.56 7.68 14.02
N TYR A 21 -3.26 6.91 13.19
CA TYR A 21 -3.31 5.46 13.28
C TYR A 21 -2.96 4.83 11.94
N LEU A 22 -2.26 3.70 11.98
CA LEU A 22 -2.24 2.77 10.86
C LEU A 22 -3.54 2.00 10.84
N THR A 23 -4.30 2.12 9.75
CA THR A 23 -5.59 1.48 9.57
C THR A 23 -5.53 0.43 8.48
N PHE A 24 -6.16 -0.72 8.68
CA PHE A 24 -6.33 -1.73 7.63
C PHE A 24 -7.52 -2.63 7.92
N TRP A 25 -8.06 -3.25 6.88
CA TRP A 25 -9.07 -4.31 7.01
C TRP A 25 -8.39 -5.67 7.15
N LYS A 26 -9.02 -6.59 7.88
CA LYS A 26 -8.67 -8.02 8.01
C LYS A 26 -9.93 -8.88 7.92
N GLY A 27 -9.90 -9.96 7.14
CA GLY A 27 -11.02 -10.91 7.02
C GLY A 27 -10.84 -11.92 5.91
N ASP A 28 -11.96 -12.44 5.38
CA ASP A 28 -12.04 -13.34 4.22
C ASP A 28 -12.45 -12.53 2.96
N ASP A 29 -11.68 -12.64 1.87
CA ASP A 29 -11.91 -11.95 0.60
C ASP A 29 -12.45 -12.84 -0.54
N SER A 30 -12.73 -14.12 -0.25
CA SER A 30 -12.89 -15.20 -1.24
C SER A 30 -14.00 -15.03 -2.27
N ARG A 31 -14.88 -14.04 -2.10
CA ARG A 31 -16.08 -13.81 -2.93
C ARG A 31 -15.99 -12.56 -3.81
N GLY A 32 -14.84 -11.88 -3.83
CA GLY A 32 -14.69 -10.58 -4.49
C GLY A 32 -15.31 -9.42 -3.70
N HIS A 33 -15.75 -9.69 -2.47
CA HIS A 33 -16.07 -8.76 -1.41
C HIS A 33 -15.56 -9.36 -0.08
N GLY A 34 -15.36 -8.50 0.91
CA GLY A 34 -14.83 -8.85 2.21
C GLY A 34 -15.92 -9.20 3.22
N GLU A 35 -15.60 -10.15 4.09
CA GLU A 35 -16.26 -10.34 5.37
C GLU A 35 -15.20 -10.23 6.49
N GLY A 36 -15.06 -9.05 7.09
CA GLY A 36 -14.01 -8.80 8.09
C GLY A 36 -14.21 -7.64 9.05
N THR A 37 -13.10 -7.18 9.61
CA THR A 37 -12.98 -6.17 10.66
C THR A 37 -11.92 -5.15 10.31
N TYR A 38 -12.06 -3.93 10.81
CA TYR A 38 -11.11 -2.83 10.64
C TYR A 38 -10.25 -2.69 11.90
N ILE A 39 -8.95 -2.67 11.70
CA ILE A 39 -7.93 -2.60 12.74
C ILE A 39 -7.27 -1.22 12.70
N MET A 40 -7.05 -0.63 13.87
CA MET A 40 -6.28 0.60 14.02
C MET A 40 -5.12 0.36 14.99
N LEU A 41 -3.89 0.58 14.52
CA LEU A 41 -2.68 0.51 15.32
C LEU A 41 -2.17 1.91 15.65
N ASP A 42 -1.76 2.13 16.88
CA ASP A 42 -1.08 3.37 17.28
C ASP A 42 0.38 3.42 16.80
N SER A 43 1.06 4.54 17.09
CA SER A 43 2.49 4.74 16.79
C SER A 43 3.40 3.63 17.33
N SER A 44 3.00 2.90 18.36
CA SER A 44 3.75 1.78 18.93
C SER A 44 3.41 0.41 18.32
N TYR A 45 2.58 0.42 17.26
CA TYR A 45 2.04 -0.76 16.58
C TYR A 45 1.13 -1.61 17.47
N LYS A 46 0.57 -1.03 18.54
CA LYS A 46 -0.43 -1.70 19.37
C LYS A 46 -1.81 -1.48 18.76
N GLN A 47 -2.58 -2.55 18.70
CA GLN A 47 -3.98 -2.49 18.29
C GLN A 47 -4.80 -1.75 19.36
N VAL A 48 -5.37 -0.61 18.98
CA VAL A 48 -6.21 0.22 19.85
C VAL A 48 -7.68 0.05 19.52
N TYR A 49 -8.01 -0.09 18.22
CA TYR A 49 -9.38 -0.34 17.77
C TYR A 49 -9.46 -1.61 16.93
N ASN A 50 -10.57 -2.32 17.11
CA ASN A 50 -11.00 -3.44 16.29
C ASN A 50 -12.52 -3.43 16.25
N PHE A 51 -13.08 -3.07 15.11
CA PHE A 51 -14.51 -2.93 14.92
C PHE A 51 -14.92 -3.41 13.53
N THR A 52 -16.21 -3.48 13.28
CA THR A 52 -16.76 -3.87 11.98
C THR A 52 -17.96 -3.00 11.63
N ALA A 53 -18.60 -3.30 10.50
CA ALA A 53 -19.83 -2.64 10.09
C ALA A 53 -20.94 -2.81 11.16
N GLY A 54 -21.91 -1.91 11.15
CA GLY A 54 -23.01 -1.94 12.09
C GLY A 54 -24.02 -3.05 11.80
N ASN A 55 -25.08 -3.12 12.61
CA ASN A 55 -26.16 -4.11 12.46
C ASN A 55 -25.69 -5.58 12.54
N HIS A 56 -24.67 -5.86 13.36
CA HIS A 56 -24.09 -7.20 13.60
C HIS A 56 -23.59 -7.91 12.33
N ARG A 57 -23.11 -7.14 11.36
CA ARG A 57 -22.59 -7.67 10.09
C ARG A 57 -21.13 -7.32 9.93
N LEU A 58 -20.44 -8.10 9.11
CA LEU A 58 -19.04 -7.87 8.81
C LEU A 58 -18.90 -6.76 7.75
N GLY A 59 -17.81 -6.01 7.85
CA GLY A 59 -17.44 -4.95 6.92
C GLY A 59 -16.69 -5.52 5.72
N ASP A 60 -16.91 -4.90 4.57
CA ASP A 60 -16.23 -5.21 3.33
C ASP A 60 -14.89 -4.46 3.24
N PHE A 61 -13.94 -5.03 2.49
CA PHE A 61 -12.60 -4.49 2.45
C PHE A 61 -12.47 -3.25 1.56
N HIS A 62 -13.45 -2.92 0.71
CA HIS A 62 -13.23 -1.92 -0.36
C HIS A 62 -13.01 -0.51 0.16
N GLU A 63 -13.70 -0.11 1.24
CA GLU A 63 -13.56 1.22 1.83
C GLU A 63 -13.48 1.20 3.35
N PHE A 64 -12.56 2.03 3.87
CA PHE A 64 -12.50 2.44 5.26
C PHE A 64 -11.88 3.83 5.34
N THR A 65 -12.72 4.84 5.48
CA THR A 65 -12.29 6.23 5.62
C THR A 65 -12.86 6.84 6.90
N ILE A 66 -12.01 7.47 7.72
CA ILE A 66 -12.40 8.24 8.90
C ILE A 66 -12.75 9.65 8.46
N THR A 67 -13.97 10.08 8.75
CA THR A 67 -14.44 11.43 8.43
C THR A 67 -13.81 12.48 9.35
N GLU A 68 -13.89 13.74 8.95
CA GLU A 68 -13.49 14.87 9.81
C GLU A 68 -14.27 14.92 11.14
N GLN A 69 -15.48 14.34 11.18
CA GLN A 69 -16.31 14.28 12.39
C GLN A 69 -15.93 13.09 13.30
N GLY A 70 -14.97 12.26 12.92
CA GLY A 70 -14.55 11.08 13.70
C GLY A 70 -15.54 9.92 13.59
N THR A 71 -16.23 9.78 12.47
CA THR A 71 -17.04 8.61 12.12
C THR A 71 -16.29 7.78 11.06
N ALA A 72 -16.73 6.55 10.80
CA ALA A 72 -16.14 5.70 9.76
C ALA A 72 -17.12 5.48 8.61
N LEU A 73 -16.64 5.68 7.38
CA LEU A 73 -17.30 5.29 6.14
C LEU A 73 -16.81 3.91 5.73
N LEU A 74 -17.74 2.98 5.54
CA LEU A 74 -17.45 1.57 5.31
C LEU A 74 -18.34 1.03 4.20
N THR A 75 -17.81 0.08 3.42
CA THR A 75 -18.64 -0.76 2.54
C THR A 75 -19.11 -2.02 3.25
N GLN A 76 -20.22 -2.58 2.79
CA GLN A 76 -20.80 -3.85 3.25
C GLN A 76 -21.55 -4.51 2.08
N TYR A 77 -21.74 -5.83 2.15
CA TYR A 77 -22.68 -6.53 1.30
C TYR A 77 -23.82 -7.17 2.11
N ARG A 78 -25.01 -7.17 1.52
CA ARG A 78 -26.16 -7.91 2.02
C ARG A 78 -26.59 -8.97 1.04
N TYR A 79 -26.75 -10.19 1.56
CA TYR A 79 -27.25 -11.30 0.78
C TYR A 79 -28.76 -11.38 0.87
N GLU A 80 -29.44 -11.12 -0.24
CA GLU A 80 -30.90 -11.01 -0.24
C GLU A 80 -31.53 -11.79 -1.40
N LYS A 81 -32.80 -12.14 -1.25
CA LYS A 81 -33.62 -12.60 -2.37
C LYS A 81 -34.44 -11.42 -2.86
N GLY A 82 -34.39 -11.17 -4.16
CA GLY A 82 -35.11 -10.05 -4.77
C GLY A 82 -35.34 -10.25 -6.26
N ASP A 83 -36.03 -9.28 -6.88
CA ASP A 83 -36.04 -9.14 -8.33
C ASP A 83 -34.61 -8.84 -8.81
N TRP A 84 -34.09 -9.70 -9.67
CA TRP A 84 -32.71 -9.67 -10.14
C TRP A 84 -32.60 -9.43 -11.65
N GLY A 85 -33.68 -8.93 -12.28
CA GLY A 85 -33.66 -8.29 -13.59
C GLY A 85 -33.48 -9.20 -14.82
N ALA A 86 -33.14 -10.47 -14.64
CA ALA A 86 -32.79 -11.38 -15.73
C ALA A 86 -33.94 -12.34 -16.12
N GLY A 87 -35.11 -11.81 -16.46
CA GLY A 87 -36.12 -12.35 -17.40
C GLY A 87 -36.60 -13.82 -17.38
N LEU A 88 -36.11 -14.71 -16.50
CA LEU A 88 -36.43 -16.15 -16.50
C LEU A 88 -37.05 -16.63 -15.19
N ALA A 89 -36.82 -15.92 -14.08
CA ALA A 89 -37.47 -16.14 -12.80
C ALA A 89 -37.75 -14.79 -12.13
N PRO A 90 -38.92 -14.59 -11.49
CA PRO A 90 -39.31 -13.30 -10.91
C PRO A 90 -38.48 -12.92 -9.67
N GLN A 91 -37.69 -13.84 -9.14
CA GLN A 91 -36.83 -13.68 -7.97
C GLN A 91 -35.53 -14.45 -8.15
N GLY A 92 -34.46 -13.94 -7.57
CA GLY A 92 -33.13 -14.53 -7.56
C GLY A 92 -32.34 -14.04 -6.36
N TYR A 93 -31.05 -14.32 -6.35
CA TYR A 93 -30.17 -14.03 -5.23
C TYR A 93 -29.26 -12.85 -5.55
N ILE A 94 -29.15 -11.90 -4.64
CA ILE A 94 -28.51 -10.61 -4.88
C ILE A 94 -27.47 -10.38 -3.80
N TRP A 95 -26.32 -9.87 -4.22
CA TRP A 95 -25.36 -9.24 -3.34
C TRP A 95 -25.61 -7.74 -3.43
N ASP A 96 -26.43 -7.22 -2.53
CA ASP A 96 -26.73 -5.79 -2.45
C ASP A 96 -25.51 -5.07 -1.88
N SER A 97 -25.00 -4.10 -2.64
CA SER A 97 -23.89 -3.26 -2.21
C SER A 97 -24.42 -2.16 -1.30
N VAL A 98 -23.87 -2.10 -0.10
CA VAL A 98 -24.27 -1.19 0.96
C VAL A 98 -23.08 -0.34 1.35
N PHE A 99 -23.33 0.91 1.72
CA PHE A 99 -22.36 1.64 2.52
C PHE A 99 -22.99 2.16 3.81
N GLN A 100 -22.15 2.32 4.82
CA GLN A 100 -22.53 2.86 6.11
C GLN A 100 -21.60 4.00 6.52
N GLU A 101 -22.17 4.94 7.26
CA GLU A 101 -21.41 5.78 8.19
C GLU A 101 -21.70 5.31 9.61
N ILE A 102 -20.67 5.01 10.39
CA ILE A 102 -20.83 4.50 11.75
C ILE A 102 -20.01 5.29 12.77
N ASN A 103 -20.43 5.22 14.03
CA ASN A 103 -19.57 5.57 15.16
C ASN A 103 -18.56 4.45 15.41
N ILE A 104 -17.26 4.78 15.41
CA ILE A 104 -16.16 3.81 15.56
C ILE A 104 -16.17 3.10 16.92
N GLU A 105 -16.59 3.79 17.99
CA GLU A 105 -16.53 3.25 19.36
C GLU A 105 -17.73 2.39 19.71
N THR A 106 -18.91 2.73 19.16
CA THR A 106 -20.18 2.06 19.51
C THR A 106 -20.69 1.13 18.42
N SER A 107 -20.12 1.19 17.21
CA SER A 107 -20.66 0.57 15.99
C SER A 107 -22.11 0.99 15.66
N GLU A 108 -22.56 2.12 16.21
CA GLU A 108 -23.87 2.70 15.90
C GLU A 108 -23.88 3.18 14.44
N VAL A 109 -24.89 2.75 13.69
CA VAL A 109 -25.10 3.16 12.30
C VAL A 109 -25.76 4.54 12.29
N LEU A 110 -25.06 5.51 11.73
CA LEU A 110 -25.54 6.89 11.58
C LEU A 110 -26.23 7.08 10.23
N PHE A 111 -25.78 6.35 9.21
CA PHE A 111 -26.36 6.33 7.88
C PHE A 111 -26.11 4.95 7.23
N GLU A 112 -27.09 4.40 6.52
CA GLU A 112 -27.00 3.16 5.74
C GLU A 112 -27.70 3.41 4.40
N TRP A 113 -27.04 3.04 3.30
CA TRP A 113 -27.59 3.19 1.96
C TRP A 113 -27.42 1.90 1.18
N HIS A 114 -28.50 1.50 0.51
CA HIS A 114 -28.62 0.27 -0.25
C HIS A 114 -28.71 0.56 -1.73
N ALA A 115 -27.85 -0.05 -2.54
CA ALA A 115 -27.96 0.09 -3.99
C ALA A 115 -29.29 -0.43 -4.51
N TYR A 116 -29.75 -1.56 -3.96
CA TYR A 116 -30.96 -2.22 -4.42
C TYR A 116 -32.22 -1.36 -4.32
N ASP A 117 -32.31 -0.50 -3.31
CA ASP A 117 -33.46 0.40 -3.10
C ASP A 117 -33.46 1.62 -4.03
N HIS A 118 -32.30 1.98 -4.59
CA HIS A 118 -32.10 3.28 -5.25
C HIS A 118 -31.83 3.18 -6.75
N VAL A 119 -31.40 2.02 -7.26
CA VAL A 119 -30.99 1.89 -8.67
C VAL A 119 -31.57 0.64 -9.34
N ASP A 120 -31.99 0.78 -10.61
CA ASP A 120 -32.48 -0.32 -11.43
C ASP A 120 -31.36 -1.31 -11.82
N ILE A 121 -31.39 -2.50 -11.22
CA ILE A 121 -30.46 -3.62 -11.45
C ILE A 121 -30.16 -3.92 -12.93
N ASN A 122 -31.12 -3.68 -13.83
CA ASN A 122 -30.97 -3.90 -15.28
C ASN A 122 -30.06 -2.89 -15.98
N LYS A 123 -29.70 -1.81 -15.29
CA LYS A 123 -28.79 -0.78 -15.81
C LYS A 123 -27.33 -1.06 -15.54
N SER A 124 -27.01 -2.11 -14.79
CA SER A 124 -25.63 -2.57 -14.59
C SER A 124 -24.96 -2.87 -15.94
N ASP A 125 -23.70 -2.45 -16.08
CA ASP A 125 -22.83 -2.80 -17.20
C ASP A 125 -22.10 -4.14 -16.97
N PHE A 126 -22.28 -4.76 -15.80
CA PHE A 126 -21.79 -6.11 -15.50
C PHE A 126 -22.92 -7.13 -15.67
N PRO A 127 -23.02 -7.85 -16.79
CA PRO A 127 -24.15 -8.74 -17.03
C PRO A 127 -24.19 -9.90 -16.03
N ALA A 128 -25.38 -10.21 -15.50
CA ALA A 128 -25.58 -11.27 -14.51
C ALA A 128 -25.13 -12.66 -14.99
N GLY A 129 -25.30 -12.97 -16.29
CA GLY A 129 -24.98 -14.29 -16.83
C GLY A 129 -25.73 -15.42 -16.10
N SER A 130 -25.00 -16.26 -15.37
CA SER A 130 -25.54 -17.33 -14.53
C SER A 130 -25.63 -16.99 -13.04
N MET A 131 -25.05 -15.85 -12.60
CA MET A 131 -25.20 -15.34 -11.23
C MET A 131 -26.68 -15.03 -10.97
N GLY A 132 -27.07 -14.92 -9.71
CA GLY A 132 -28.44 -14.73 -9.22
C GLY A 132 -29.36 -15.95 -9.30
N ARG A 133 -28.99 -17.01 -10.04
CA ARG A 133 -29.87 -18.18 -10.27
C ARG A 133 -29.94 -19.16 -9.10
N ASN A 134 -28.98 -19.15 -8.19
CA ASN A 134 -28.96 -20.05 -7.04
C ASN A 134 -28.33 -19.40 -5.80
N MET A 135 -28.53 -20.03 -4.64
CA MET A 135 -28.13 -19.48 -3.34
C MET A 135 -26.61 -19.41 -3.08
N TYR A 136 -25.79 -19.89 -4.01
CA TYR A 136 -24.33 -19.89 -3.89
C TYR A 136 -23.68 -18.89 -4.85
N SER A 137 -24.47 -18.20 -5.67
CA SER A 137 -23.97 -17.30 -6.71
C SER A 137 -24.83 -16.06 -6.80
N GLY A 138 -24.88 -15.26 -5.72
CA GLY A 138 -25.59 -13.97 -5.77
C GLY A 138 -25.08 -13.08 -6.90
N TYR A 139 -25.97 -12.29 -7.49
CA TYR A 139 -25.59 -11.30 -8.49
C TYR A 139 -25.20 -10.00 -7.81
N ASP A 140 -23.92 -9.66 -7.90
CA ASP A 140 -23.39 -8.34 -7.56
C ASP A 140 -23.52 -7.43 -8.79
N PHE A 141 -24.45 -6.50 -8.73
CA PHE A 141 -24.83 -5.67 -9.87
C PHE A 141 -24.30 -4.24 -9.77
N PHE A 142 -23.81 -3.82 -8.61
CA PHE A 142 -23.48 -2.43 -8.32
C PHE A 142 -22.02 -2.23 -7.91
N HIS A 143 -21.52 -2.99 -6.95
CA HIS A 143 -20.10 -3.05 -6.57
C HIS A 143 -19.50 -1.67 -6.20
N ILE A 144 -19.80 -1.19 -4.99
CA ILE A 144 -19.19 0.03 -4.43
C ILE A 144 -17.72 -0.24 -4.13
N ASN A 145 -16.83 0.67 -4.52
CA ASN A 145 -15.39 0.52 -4.26
C ASN A 145 -14.67 1.76 -3.73
N SER A 146 -15.40 2.85 -3.52
CA SER A 146 -14.91 4.02 -2.79
C SER A 146 -16.08 4.88 -2.33
N ILE A 147 -15.87 5.56 -1.20
CA ILE A 147 -16.81 6.49 -0.59
C ILE A 147 -16.00 7.68 -0.10
N ASP A 148 -16.45 8.88 -0.45
CA ASP A 148 -15.94 10.13 0.08
C ASP A 148 -17.12 10.97 0.62
N LYS A 149 -16.87 11.84 1.59
CA LYS A 149 -17.91 12.64 2.24
C LYS A 149 -17.50 14.10 2.27
N ASP A 150 -18.40 14.97 1.82
CA ASP A 150 -18.15 16.41 1.82
C ASP A 150 -18.58 17.08 3.14
N ALA A 151 -18.21 18.35 3.29
CA ALA A 151 -18.58 19.16 4.45
C ALA A 151 -20.10 19.42 4.59
N GLN A 152 -20.90 19.19 3.54
CA GLN A 152 -22.37 19.29 3.60
C GLN A 152 -23.01 18.02 4.16
N GLY A 153 -22.22 16.96 4.36
CA GLY A 153 -22.67 15.67 4.84
C GLY A 153 -23.20 14.75 3.74
N ASN A 154 -22.97 15.07 2.47
CA ASN A 154 -23.34 14.21 1.34
C ASN A 154 -22.19 13.29 0.97
N TYR A 155 -22.51 12.18 0.31
CA TYR A 155 -21.55 11.14 -0.02
C TYR A 155 -21.31 11.08 -1.53
N LEU A 156 -20.05 11.01 -1.94
CA LEU A 156 -19.65 10.64 -3.29
C LEU A 156 -19.28 9.15 -3.26
N ILE A 157 -19.96 8.32 -4.06
CA ILE A 157 -19.63 6.90 -4.17
C ILE A 157 -19.24 6.54 -5.59
N SER A 158 -18.35 5.55 -5.72
CA SER A 158 -18.00 4.94 -7.00
C SER A 158 -18.63 3.57 -7.13
N SER A 159 -19.40 3.36 -8.20
CA SER A 159 -19.89 2.05 -8.59
C SER A 159 -19.09 1.53 -9.77
N ARG A 160 -18.39 0.41 -9.55
CA ARG A 160 -17.59 -0.25 -10.59
C ARG A 160 -18.48 -0.79 -11.71
N TYR A 161 -19.64 -1.35 -11.36
CA TYR A 161 -20.52 -2.06 -12.30
C TYR A 161 -21.56 -1.18 -12.97
N TYR A 162 -21.83 0.03 -12.45
CA TYR A 162 -22.56 1.05 -13.19
C TYR A 162 -21.63 2.00 -13.96
N GLN A 163 -20.32 1.86 -13.78
CA GLN A 163 -19.29 2.68 -14.42
C GLN A 163 -19.56 4.19 -14.25
N CYS A 164 -19.99 4.58 -13.05
CA CYS A 164 -20.31 5.96 -12.72
C CYS A 164 -20.00 6.28 -11.26
N LEU A 165 -19.94 7.59 -10.98
CA LEU A 165 -19.95 8.12 -9.62
C LEU A 165 -21.34 8.67 -9.31
N MET A 166 -21.81 8.47 -8.08
CA MET A 166 -23.09 9.00 -7.62
C MET A 166 -22.87 9.89 -6.41
N TYR A 167 -23.48 11.07 -6.41
CA TYR A 167 -23.49 11.95 -5.25
C TYR A 167 -24.83 11.85 -4.54
N ILE A 168 -24.80 11.42 -3.28
CA ILE A 168 -25.95 10.97 -2.50
C ILE A 168 -26.18 11.95 -1.36
N SER A 169 -27.44 12.36 -1.21
CA SER A 169 -27.88 13.21 -0.11
C SER A 169 -27.76 12.46 1.22
N GLY A 170 -26.96 12.99 2.15
CA GLY A 170 -26.85 12.41 3.49
C GLY A 170 -28.07 12.63 4.39
N LYS A 171 -29.09 13.33 3.89
CA LYS A 171 -30.34 13.56 4.64
C LYS A 171 -31.37 12.48 4.41
N ASN A 172 -31.42 11.91 3.22
CA ASN A 172 -32.51 11.04 2.79
C ASN A 172 -32.10 9.95 1.77
N GLY A 173 -30.82 9.83 1.43
CA GLY A 173 -30.33 8.80 0.51
C GLY A 173 -30.63 9.04 -0.98
N SER A 174 -31.28 10.15 -1.35
CA SER A 174 -31.57 10.43 -2.76
C SER A 174 -30.30 10.71 -3.55
N ILE A 175 -30.19 10.13 -4.74
CA ILE A 175 -29.14 10.45 -5.71
C ILE A 175 -29.38 11.87 -6.25
N LEU A 176 -28.43 12.77 -6.02
CA LEU A 176 -28.48 14.17 -6.41
C LEU A 176 -28.02 14.38 -7.86
N TRP A 177 -26.96 13.68 -8.26
CA TRP A 177 -26.47 13.62 -9.63
C TRP A 177 -25.56 12.40 -9.83
N GLU A 178 -25.35 12.04 -11.09
CA GLU A 178 -24.44 10.98 -11.52
C GLU A 178 -23.40 11.53 -12.50
N LEU A 179 -22.13 11.15 -12.35
CA LEU A 179 -21.05 11.48 -13.29
C LEU A 179 -20.57 10.20 -13.99
N GLY A 180 -20.56 10.22 -15.32
CA GLY A 180 -20.24 9.04 -16.13
C GLY A 180 -21.39 8.05 -16.24
N GLY A 181 -21.11 6.88 -16.84
CA GLY A 181 -22.11 5.83 -17.07
C GLY A 181 -23.30 6.26 -17.93
N ARG A 182 -24.37 5.44 -17.88
CA ARG A 182 -25.55 5.60 -18.77
C ARG A 182 -26.49 6.74 -18.37
N ARG A 183 -26.40 7.26 -17.13
CA ARG A 183 -27.30 8.29 -16.59
C ARG A 183 -26.55 9.57 -16.19
N ASN A 184 -25.42 9.80 -16.84
CA ASN A 184 -24.59 10.97 -16.61
C ASN A 184 -25.39 12.29 -16.65
N SER A 185 -25.24 13.11 -15.61
CA SER A 185 -25.93 14.39 -15.43
C SER A 185 -25.17 15.59 -16.00
N PHE A 186 -23.92 15.40 -16.45
CA PHE A 186 -23.02 16.50 -16.83
C PHE A 186 -22.82 16.65 -18.33
N LYS A 187 -22.84 17.87 -18.84
CA LYS A 187 -22.31 18.14 -20.18
C LYS A 187 -20.78 18.06 -20.15
N ASP A 188 -20.22 17.11 -20.88
CA ASP A 188 -18.77 16.97 -21.06
C ASP A 188 -18.23 18.06 -22.00
N LEU A 189 -17.23 18.81 -21.55
CA LEU A 189 -16.55 19.88 -22.30
C LEU A 189 -15.16 19.46 -22.79
N SER A 190 -14.91 18.16 -22.89
CA SER A 190 -13.61 17.55 -23.22
C SER A 190 -13.78 16.35 -24.16
N ASP A 191 -14.75 16.43 -25.08
CA ASP A 191 -15.04 15.41 -26.10
C ASP A 191 -15.31 14.00 -25.53
N GLY A 192 -15.91 13.95 -24.33
CA GLY A 192 -16.20 12.71 -23.62
C GLY A 192 -15.05 12.23 -22.72
N LYS A 193 -13.88 12.88 -22.73
CA LYS A 193 -12.73 12.41 -21.95
C LYS A 193 -12.91 12.61 -20.45
N ALA A 194 -13.86 13.44 -20.01
CA ALA A 194 -14.17 13.67 -18.61
C ALA A 194 -15.22 12.67 -18.07
N THR A 195 -16.12 12.18 -18.93
CA THR A 195 -17.26 11.33 -18.52
C THR A 195 -17.17 9.88 -19.01
N LYS A 196 -16.33 9.56 -20.01
CA LYS A 196 -16.11 8.18 -20.52
C LYS A 196 -14.96 7.47 -19.81
N PHE A 197 -15.07 7.33 -18.49
CA PHE A 197 -14.28 6.39 -17.70
C PHE A 197 -15.12 5.13 -17.44
N GLY A 198 -14.50 4.05 -16.97
CA GLY A 198 -15.25 2.85 -16.62
C GLY A 198 -14.47 1.86 -15.77
N TRP A 199 -15.22 1.04 -15.03
CA TRP A 199 -14.68 0.08 -14.06
C TRP A 199 -13.79 0.74 -12.99
N GLN A 200 -13.97 2.04 -12.78
CA GLN A 200 -13.11 2.95 -12.04
C GLN A 200 -13.06 2.64 -10.55
N HIS A 201 -12.00 3.09 -9.88
CA HIS A 201 -11.78 2.98 -8.45
C HIS A 201 -11.35 4.30 -7.83
N ASP A 202 -11.46 4.37 -6.51
CA ASP A 202 -10.81 5.39 -5.66
C ASP A 202 -11.15 6.82 -6.06
N ALA A 203 -12.46 7.11 -6.13
CA ALA A 203 -12.97 8.42 -6.49
C ALA A 203 -13.10 9.31 -5.24
N HIS A 204 -12.50 10.50 -5.31
CA HIS A 204 -12.46 11.47 -4.20
C HIS A 204 -12.71 12.88 -4.72
N TRP A 205 -13.31 13.73 -3.90
CA TRP A 205 -13.32 15.16 -4.12
C TRP A 205 -11.91 15.73 -4.10
N THR A 206 -11.66 16.74 -4.92
CA THR A 206 -10.48 17.59 -4.72
C THR A 206 -10.63 18.36 -3.42
N THR A 207 -9.53 18.73 -2.77
CA THR A 207 -9.57 19.45 -1.48
C THR A 207 -10.37 20.76 -1.54
N ASP A 208 -10.33 21.46 -2.68
CA ASP A 208 -11.09 22.68 -2.93
C ASP A 208 -12.55 22.42 -3.40
N HIS A 209 -12.94 21.14 -3.52
CA HIS A 209 -14.24 20.66 -4.00
C HIS A 209 -14.62 21.20 -5.39
N SER A 210 -13.63 21.59 -6.21
CA SER A 210 -13.84 22.06 -7.58
C SER A 210 -13.90 20.93 -8.61
N GLY A 211 -13.62 19.70 -8.19
CA GLY A 211 -13.55 18.55 -9.06
C GLY A 211 -13.43 17.23 -8.33
N ILE A 212 -13.18 16.19 -9.10
CA ILE A 212 -13.02 14.81 -8.64
C ILE A 212 -11.73 14.24 -9.22
N THR A 213 -11.01 13.48 -8.40
CA THR A 213 -9.93 12.60 -8.84
C THR A 213 -10.35 11.15 -8.75
N LEU A 214 -9.94 10.32 -9.71
CA LEU A 214 -10.24 8.89 -9.72
C LEU A 214 -9.19 8.10 -10.50
N PHE A 215 -9.14 6.79 -10.26
CA PHE A 215 -8.42 5.85 -11.11
C PHE A 215 -9.35 5.22 -12.15
N ASP A 216 -9.17 5.59 -13.41
CA ASP A 216 -9.93 5.05 -14.54
C ASP A 216 -9.24 3.78 -15.03
N ASN A 217 -9.76 2.64 -14.57
CA ASN A 217 -9.31 1.33 -15.02
C ASN A 217 -9.50 1.19 -16.54
N GLY A 218 -10.65 1.62 -17.06
CA GLY A 218 -11.06 1.48 -18.47
C GLY A 218 -11.14 0.04 -18.96
N ALA A 219 -10.97 -0.94 -18.06
CA ALA A 219 -10.85 -2.35 -18.37
C ALA A 219 -11.39 -3.20 -17.22
N ARG A 220 -11.84 -4.41 -17.59
CA ARG A 220 -12.24 -5.47 -16.68
C ARG A 220 -11.39 -6.71 -16.95
N TYR A 221 -10.95 -7.35 -15.88
CA TYR A 221 -10.26 -8.65 -15.97
C TYR A 221 -11.07 -9.69 -16.77
N HIS A 222 -10.38 -10.58 -17.48
CA HIS A 222 -10.95 -11.60 -18.39
C HIS A 222 -11.69 -11.08 -19.65
N LEU A 223 -11.79 -9.77 -19.86
CA LEU A 223 -12.27 -9.20 -21.12
C LEU A 223 -11.13 -8.54 -21.88
N LYS A 224 -11.25 -8.48 -23.20
CA LYS A 224 -10.35 -7.66 -24.02
C LYS A 224 -10.57 -6.19 -23.65
N PRO A 225 -9.53 -5.44 -23.25
CA PRO A 225 -9.66 -4.02 -22.95
C PRO A 225 -10.15 -3.23 -24.17
N THR A 226 -10.99 -2.23 -23.91
CA THR A 226 -11.47 -1.26 -24.90
C THR A 226 -10.67 0.04 -24.91
N VAL A 227 -9.67 0.14 -24.03
CA VAL A 227 -8.73 1.24 -23.89
C VAL A 227 -7.29 0.72 -24.01
N ASP A 228 -6.36 1.61 -24.35
CA ASP A 228 -4.95 1.26 -24.51
C ASP A 228 -4.15 1.30 -23.18
N HIS A 229 -4.72 1.86 -22.12
CA HIS A 229 -4.10 2.01 -20.80
C HIS A 229 -5.14 2.41 -19.74
N SER A 230 -4.88 2.07 -18.49
CA SER A 230 -5.53 2.69 -17.33
C SER A 230 -4.83 4.00 -16.98
N ARG A 231 -5.54 4.91 -16.31
CA ARG A 231 -5.06 6.28 -16.06
C ARG A 231 -5.60 6.86 -14.76
N GLY A 232 -4.80 7.71 -14.12
CA GLY A 232 -5.32 8.66 -13.14
C GLY A 232 -6.00 9.83 -13.85
N VAL A 233 -7.13 10.30 -13.33
CA VAL A 233 -7.92 11.37 -13.96
C VAL A 233 -8.28 12.43 -12.93
N HIS A 234 -8.11 13.69 -13.29
CA HIS A 234 -8.67 14.83 -12.56
C HIS A 234 -9.73 15.51 -13.44
N ILE A 235 -10.97 15.52 -12.97
CA ILE A 235 -12.14 16.11 -13.63
C ILE A 235 -12.57 17.34 -12.85
N GLY A 236 -12.62 18.51 -13.49
CA GLY A 236 -13.22 19.71 -12.90
C GLY A 236 -14.72 19.74 -13.15
N LEU A 237 -15.49 20.19 -12.16
CA LEU A 237 -16.94 20.25 -12.18
C LEU A 237 -17.44 21.68 -12.01
N ASP A 238 -18.43 22.06 -12.81
CA ASP A 238 -19.30 23.21 -12.52
C ASP A 238 -20.68 22.65 -12.17
N LEU A 239 -21.01 22.64 -10.87
CA LEU A 239 -22.28 22.11 -10.36
C LEU A 239 -23.48 23.02 -10.63
N ARG A 240 -23.27 24.29 -11.02
CA ARG A 240 -24.37 25.20 -11.42
C ARG A 240 -24.73 25.00 -12.89
N ALA A 241 -23.71 24.95 -13.74
CA ALA A 241 -23.87 24.73 -15.17
C ALA A 241 -24.04 23.23 -15.52
N MET A 242 -23.81 22.33 -14.55
CA MET A 242 -23.74 20.87 -14.72
C MET A 242 -22.82 20.49 -15.87
N THR A 243 -21.57 20.97 -15.81
CA THR A 243 -20.54 20.65 -16.81
C THR A 243 -19.32 19.96 -16.20
N ALA A 244 -18.69 19.09 -16.96
CA ALA A 244 -17.48 18.36 -16.57
C ALA A 244 -16.35 18.62 -17.58
N THR A 245 -15.15 18.89 -17.10
CA THR A 245 -13.96 19.17 -17.93
C THR A 245 -12.79 18.33 -17.46
N LEU A 246 -12.08 17.67 -18.39
CA LEU A 246 -10.85 16.98 -18.07
C LEU A 246 -9.75 18.01 -17.77
N LYS A 247 -9.19 17.98 -16.56
CA LYS A 247 -8.11 18.88 -16.13
C LYS A 247 -6.74 18.26 -16.32
N ALA A 248 -6.58 16.99 -15.94
CA ALA A 248 -5.32 16.27 -16.08
C ALA A 248 -5.55 14.77 -16.28
N THR A 249 -4.56 14.11 -16.86
CA THR A 249 -4.49 12.66 -16.99
C THR A 249 -3.07 12.19 -16.72
N TYR A 250 -2.94 11.09 -15.97
CA TYR A 250 -1.65 10.50 -15.59
C TYR A 250 -1.57 9.08 -16.14
N VAL A 251 -0.62 8.85 -17.05
CA VAL A 251 -0.47 7.57 -17.77
C VAL A 251 0.94 7.05 -17.58
N ASN A 252 1.07 5.83 -17.09
CA ASN A 252 2.37 5.17 -16.97
C ASN A 252 3.02 4.97 -18.35
N SER A 253 4.34 5.12 -18.40
CA SER A 253 5.14 5.02 -19.64
C SER A 253 4.98 3.68 -20.40
N ARG A 254 4.71 2.59 -19.67
CA ARG A 254 4.46 1.24 -20.22
C ARG A 254 3.00 1.00 -20.59
N LYS A 255 2.12 1.99 -20.43
CA LYS A 255 0.68 1.91 -20.74
C LYS A 255 0.00 0.73 -20.05
N ILE A 256 0.24 0.61 -18.73
CA ILE A 256 -0.33 -0.47 -17.92
C ILE A 256 -1.87 -0.44 -18.01
N ILE A 257 -2.47 -1.63 -18.18
CA ILE A 257 -3.91 -1.84 -18.08
C ILE A 257 -4.18 -2.65 -16.80
N SER A 258 -4.93 -2.05 -15.88
CA SER A 258 -5.34 -2.66 -14.62
C SER A 258 -6.84 -2.98 -14.64
N GLY A 259 -7.18 -4.26 -14.69
CA GLY A 259 -8.57 -4.73 -14.86
C GLY A 259 -9.46 -4.64 -13.62
N SER A 260 -8.89 -4.24 -12.48
CA SER A 260 -9.57 -4.06 -11.19
C SER A 260 -8.64 -3.33 -10.23
N GLN A 261 -9.21 -2.81 -9.12
CA GLN A 261 -8.46 -2.14 -8.06
C GLN A 261 -7.70 -0.91 -8.58
N GLY A 262 -6.79 -0.38 -7.76
CA GLY A 262 -5.99 0.78 -8.08
C GLY A 262 -6.46 2.04 -7.35
N SER A 263 -5.58 3.03 -7.33
CA SER A 263 -5.75 4.25 -6.55
C SER A 263 -5.14 5.46 -7.24
N MET A 264 -5.64 6.64 -6.89
CA MET A 264 -5.03 7.91 -7.24
C MET A 264 -4.99 8.79 -6.00
N GLN A 265 -3.79 9.21 -5.60
CA GLN A 265 -3.58 10.09 -4.46
C GLN A 265 -2.83 11.35 -4.89
N THR A 266 -3.39 12.51 -4.58
CA THR A 266 -2.64 13.78 -4.64
C THR A 266 -1.86 13.94 -3.33
N LEU A 267 -0.53 14.03 -3.42
CA LEU A 267 0.35 14.16 -2.26
C LEU A 267 0.45 15.62 -1.80
N PRO A 268 0.85 15.88 -0.54
CA PRO A 268 1.04 17.25 -0.03
C PRO A 268 2.02 18.11 -0.85
N SER A 269 2.95 17.48 -1.58
CA SER A 269 3.87 18.17 -2.50
C SER A 269 3.21 18.63 -3.81
N GLY A 270 1.98 18.21 -4.09
CA GLY A 270 1.32 18.36 -5.40
C GLY A 270 1.63 17.24 -6.38
N ASN A 271 2.55 16.32 -6.05
CA ASN A 271 2.80 15.12 -6.84
C ASN A 271 1.59 14.19 -6.82
N ILE A 272 1.46 13.37 -7.86
CA ILE A 272 0.37 12.41 -7.99
C ILE A 272 0.93 11.00 -7.91
N LEU A 273 0.39 10.19 -6.99
CA LEU A 273 0.72 8.78 -6.88
C LEU A 273 -0.41 7.94 -7.47
N ILE A 274 -0.09 7.13 -8.46
CA ILE A 274 -1.04 6.19 -9.09
C ILE A 274 -0.66 4.76 -8.73
N GLY A 275 -1.61 4.02 -8.16
CA GLY A 275 -1.50 2.57 -7.91
C GLY A 275 -2.23 1.77 -8.99
N TYR A 276 -1.56 0.81 -9.61
CA TYR A 276 -2.10 -0.12 -10.61
C TYR A 276 -2.43 -1.45 -9.94
N GLY A 277 -3.60 -1.56 -9.31
CA GLY A 277 -3.80 -2.55 -8.27
C GLY A 277 -3.65 -4.00 -8.69
N TYR A 278 -4.31 -4.41 -9.77
CA TYR A 278 -4.18 -5.76 -10.32
C TYR A 278 -2.75 -6.13 -10.80
N ASN A 279 -1.89 -5.13 -11.01
CA ASN A 279 -0.56 -5.30 -11.63
C ASN A 279 0.59 -5.12 -10.62
N ALA A 280 0.28 -4.88 -9.34
CA ALA A 280 1.25 -4.65 -8.28
C ALA A 280 2.35 -3.64 -8.66
N ALA A 281 1.90 -2.51 -9.20
CA ALA A 281 2.78 -1.43 -9.66
C ALA A 281 2.24 -0.08 -9.22
N TRP A 282 3.13 0.90 -9.15
CA TRP A 282 2.76 2.28 -8.89
C TRP A 282 3.72 3.24 -9.59
N THR A 283 3.23 4.44 -9.88
CA THR A 283 4.01 5.51 -10.48
C THR A 283 3.73 6.82 -9.75
N GLU A 284 4.78 7.50 -9.32
CA GLU A 284 4.71 8.88 -8.81
C GLU A 284 5.01 9.84 -9.95
N PHE A 285 4.11 10.80 -10.16
CA PHE A 285 4.19 11.86 -11.16
C PHE A 285 4.36 13.23 -10.51
N SER A 286 4.98 14.16 -11.22
CA SER A 286 4.81 15.59 -10.92
C SER A 286 3.36 16.02 -11.17
N ALA A 287 2.96 17.18 -10.66
CA ALA A 287 1.65 17.77 -10.94
C ALA A 287 1.37 17.98 -12.44
N GLN A 288 2.42 18.10 -13.25
CA GLN A 288 2.36 18.28 -14.71
C GLN A 288 2.35 16.95 -15.48
N GLY A 289 2.47 15.81 -14.79
CA GLY A 289 2.42 14.48 -15.39
C GLY A 289 3.76 13.89 -15.81
N GLU A 290 4.89 14.46 -15.36
CA GLU A 290 6.21 13.85 -15.57
C GLU A 290 6.42 12.68 -14.61
N VAL A 291 6.94 11.55 -15.10
CA VAL A 291 7.24 10.38 -14.25
C VAL A 291 8.46 10.69 -13.37
N LEU A 292 8.27 10.65 -12.05
CA LEU A 292 9.34 10.83 -11.06
C LEU A 292 9.87 9.50 -10.53
N CYS A 293 8.99 8.51 -10.37
CA CYS A 293 9.34 7.18 -9.92
C CYS A 293 8.34 6.16 -10.49
N ASP A 294 8.83 5.03 -10.99
CA ASP A 294 8.01 3.95 -11.53
C ASP A 294 8.49 2.60 -10.99
N VAL A 295 7.59 1.86 -10.32
CA VAL A 295 7.94 0.65 -9.56
C VAL A 295 6.91 -0.44 -9.81
N HIS A 296 7.39 -1.68 -10.00
CA HIS A 296 6.58 -2.89 -9.90
C HIS A 296 7.25 -3.84 -8.89
N ILE A 297 6.44 -4.49 -8.05
CA ILE A 297 6.95 -5.41 -7.02
C ILE A 297 6.94 -6.87 -7.47
N GLU A 298 6.22 -7.18 -8.55
CA GLU A 298 6.19 -8.51 -9.16
C GLU A 298 7.34 -8.70 -10.16
N SER A 299 7.80 -9.95 -10.34
CA SER A 299 8.75 -10.26 -11.41
C SER A 299 8.14 -9.97 -12.79
N GLN A 300 8.95 -9.46 -13.72
CA GLN A 300 8.50 -9.11 -15.07
C GLN A 300 7.84 -10.28 -15.83
N LYS A 301 8.20 -11.53 -15.49
CA LYS A 301 7.63 -12.75 -16.10
C LYS A 301 6.14 -12.94 -15.78
N PHE A 302 5.72 -12.54 -14.57
CA PHE A 302 4.35 -12.71 -14.09
C PHE A 302 3.56 -11.39 -14.08
N PHE A 303 4.20 -10.29 -14.45
CA PHE A 303 3.56 -8.99 -14.61
C PHE A 303 2.30 -9.10 -15.50
N ASN A 304 1.18 -8.53 -15.02
CA ASN A 304 -0.17 -8.62 -15.61
C ASN A 304 -0.94 -9.95 -15.39
N THR A 305 -0.40 -10.91 -14.65
CA THR A 305 -1.15 -12.14 -14.32
C THR A 305 -2.06 -11.99 -13.10
N GLY A 306 -1.87 -10.94 -12.31
CA GLY A 306 -2.54 -10.75 -11.03
C GLY A 306 -2.08 -11.72 -9.95
N ALA A 307 -0.92 -12.38 -10.11
CA ALA A 307 -0.37 -13.26 -9.08
C ALA A 307 0.14 -12.48 -7.87
N VAL A 308 0.54 -11.22 -8.06
CA VAL A 308 0.75 -10.24 -7.00
C VAL A 308 -0.14 -9.04 -7.29
N GLN A 309 -0.84 -8.53 -6.28
CA GLN A 309 -1.74 -7.39 -6.41
C GLN A 309 -1.49 -6.40 -5.26
N THR A 310 -1.75 -5.12 -5.52
CA THR A 310 -1.70 -4.05 -4.52
C THR A 310 -3.03 -3.31 -4.57
N TYR A 311 -4.01 -3.72 -3.76
CA TYR A 311 -5.38 -3.20 -3.86
C TYR A 311 -5.48 -1.66 -4.00
N LYS A 312 -4.85 -0.93 -3.07
CA LYS A 312 -4.54 0.50 -3.21
C LYS A 312 -3.05 0.71 -2.88
N VAL A 313 -2.45 1.74 -3.47
CA VAL A 313 -1.12 2.25 -3.10
C VAL A 313 -1.26 3.69 -2.64
N LEU A 314 -0.87 3.93 -1.39
CA LEU A 314 -0.98 5.22 -0.72
C LEU A 314 0.33 5.57 -0.03
N LYS A 315 0.62 6.87 0.09
CA LYS A 315 1.83 7.41 0.70
C LYS A 315 1.46 8.46 1.74
N TYR A 316 1.89 8.23 2.97
CA TYR A 316 1.59 9.08 4.12
C TYR A 316 2.85 9.31 4.97
N PRO A 317 2.93 10.45 5.68
CA PRO A 317 3.83 10.55 6.82
C PRO A 317 3.38 9.57 7.91
N TRP A 318 4.33 8.88 8.54
CA TRP A 318 4.07 8.02 9.69
C TRP A 318 5.23 8.05 10.66
N VAL A 319 4.90 8.26 11.94
CA VAL A 319 5.85 8.20 13.06
C VAL A 319 5.64 6.88 13.80
N GLY A 320 6.53 5.92 13.53
CA GLY A 320 6.57 4.62 14.21
C GLY A 320 7.56 4.63 15.37
N ARG A 321 7.07 4.26 16.55
CA ARG A 321 7.77 4.18 17.83
C ARG A 321 7.58 2.78 18.45
N PRO A 322 8.12 1.72 17.81
CA PRO A 322 7.90 0.36 18.25
C PRO A 322 8.41 0.13 19.67
N SER A 323 7.72 -0.71 20.45
CA SER A 323 8.15 -1.08 21.82
C SER A 323 9.32 -2.07 21.86
N THR A 324 9.76 -2.57 20.70
CA THR A 324 10.93 -3.44 20.57
C THR A 324 12.21 -2.62 20.70
N LYS A 325 13.34 -3.28 20.97
CA LYS A 325 14.66 -2.63 20.93
C LYS A 325 15.24 -2.68 19.51
N PRO A 326 16.10 -1.72 19.11
CA PRO A 326 16.91 -1.87 17.91
C PRO A 326 17.77 -3.14 18.03
N LYS A 327 18.08 -3.76 16.89
CA LYS A 327 18.93 -4.95 16.80
C LYS A 327 20.23 -4.62 16.11
N VAL A 328 21.31 -5.17 16.63
CA VAL A 328 22.65 -5.14 16.05
C VAL A 328 23.17 -6.56 15.97
N GLU A 329 23.84 -6.90 14.87
CA GLU A 329 24.48 -8.20 14.67
C GLU A 329 25.89 -8.01 14.10
N SER A 330 26.83 -8.84 14.56
CA SER A 330 28.22 -8.83 14.09
C SER A 330 28.50 -10.00 13.16
N VAL A 331 28.99 -9.71 11.96
CA VAL A 331 29.45 -10.72 11.00
C VAL A 331 30.79 -10.28 10.42
N ASP A 332 31.86 -11.00 10.76
CA ASP A 332 33.20 -10.83 10.17
C ASP A 332 33.73 -9.38 10.21
N GLY A 333 33.59 -8.70 11.36
CA GLY A 333 34.01 -7.32 11.58
C GLY A 333 33.04 -6.25 11.05
N GLU A 334 31.89 -6.67 10.54
CA GLU A 334 30.83 -5.78 10.07
C GLU A 334 29.63 -5.85 11.01
N MET A 335 29.11 -4.68 11.38
CA MET A 335 27.91 -4.53 12.17
C MET A 335 26.73 -4.24 11.26
N TYR A 336 25.63 -4.92 11.50
CA TYR A 336 24.36 -4.71 10.81
C TYR A 336 23.33 -4.26 11.82
N VAL A 337 22.77 -3.07 11.61
CA VAL A 337 21.86 -2.42 12.56
C VAL A 337 20.52 -2.16 11.88
N SER A 338 19.43 -2.50 12.57
CA SER A 338 18.06 -2.21 12.13
C SER A 338 17.11 -2.08 13.31
N TRP A 339 16.01 -1.37 13.12
CA TRP A 339 14.91 -1.33 14.08
C TRP A 339 13.59 -1.33 13.35
N ASN A 340 12.94 -2.49 13.36
CA ASN A 340 11.72 -2.69 12.60
C ASN A 340 10.58 -1.84 13.17
N GLY A 341 10.00 -0.99 12.32
CA GLY A 341 8.94 -0.05 12.67
C GLY A 341 9.42 1.31 13.19
N ALA A 342 10.69 1.49 13.55
CA ALA A 342 11.17 2.80 13.98
C ALA A 342 11.43 3.69 12.76
N THR A 343 10.65 4.76 12.58
CA THR A 343 10.75 5.63 11.39
C THR A 343 11.57 6.90 11.64
N GLU A 344 11.73 7.30 12.91
CA GLU A 344 12.41 8.55 13.29
C GLU A 344 13.93 8.42 13.46
N VAL A 345 14.49 7.22 13.27
CA VAL A 345 15.95 7.02 13.39
C VAL A 345 16.65 7.75 12.25
N LYS A 346 17.47 8.74 12.57
CA LYS A 346 18.32 9.46 11.61
C LYS A 346 19.75 8.93 11.61
N GLU A 347 20.29 8.63 12.77
CA GLU A 347 21.67 8.19 12.96
C GLU A 347 21.75 6.98 13.90
N TRP A 348 22.74 6.11 13.64
CA TRP A 348 23.17 5.07 14.56
C TRP A 348 24.48 5.47 15.23
N ALA A 349 24.51 5.42 16.55
CA ALA A 349 25.74 5.51 17.34
C ALA A 349 26.13 4.12 17.84
N LEU A 350 27.17 3.54 17.25
CA LEU A 350 27.76 2.28 17.72
C LEU A 350 28.74 2.54 18.84
N LYS A 351 28.53 1.85 19.96
CA LYS A 351 29.36 1.95 21.16
C LYS A 351 30.06 0.62 21.40
N GLY A 352 31.39 0.66 21.44
CA GLY A 352 32.23 -0.47 21.81
C GLY A 352 32.31 -0.68 23.33
N LEU A 353 32.30 -1.93 23.76
CA LEU A 353 32.35 -2.32 25.17
C LEU A 353 33.37 -3.47 25.35
N ASN A 354 34.09 -3.47 26.47
CA ASN A 354 35.00 -4.56 26.84
C ASN A 354 34.29 -5.68 27.62
N GLU A 355 33.13 -5.38 28.22
CA GLU A 355 32.28 -6.33 28.94
C GLU A 355 30.81 -6.13 28.52
N ALA A 356 30.04 -7.21 28.44
CA ALA A 356 28.67 -7.19 27.89
C ALA A 356 27.66 -6.37 28.72
N GLY A 357 27.99 -6.02 29.96
CA GLY A 357 27.14 -5.29 30.91
C GLY A 357 27.78 -4.05 31.52
N ALA A 358 28.92 -3.58 30.99
CA ALA A 358 29.53 -2.35 31.48
C ALA A 358 28.57 -1.16 31.26
N GLU A 359 28.36 -0.36 32.31
CA GLU A 359 27.67 0.93 32.17
C GLU A 359 28.41 1.84 31.19
N LEU A 360 27.67 2.77 30.60
CA LEU A 360 28.16 3.73 29.60
C LEU A 360 29.29 4.61 30.18
N GLY A 361 30.52 4.11 30.15
CA GLY A 361 31.70 4.97 30.17
C GLY A 361 31.79 5.76 28.87
N VAL A 362 32.65 6.79 28.84
CA VAL A 362 33.03 7.56 27.64
C VAL A 362 33.78 6.65 26.66
N GLY A 363 33.08 5.67 26.09
CA GLY A 363 33.59 4.80 25.04
C GLY A 363 33.56 5.53 23.71
N GLU A 364 34.51 5.19 22.84
CA GLU A 364 34.53 5.72 21.48
C GLU A 364 33.26 5.31 20.72
N VAL A 365 32.66 6.29 20.05
CA VAL A 365 31.40 6.14 19.32
C VAL A 365 31.69 6.22 17.83
N VAL A 366 31.24 5.23 17.06
CA VAL A 366 31.16 5.34 15.61
C VAL A 366 29.75 5.74 15.25
N LYS A 367 29.60 6.95 14.70
CA LYS A 367 28.33 7.49 14.22
C LYS A 367 28.17 7.24 12.72
N VAL A 368 26.96 6.89 12.30
CA VAL A 368 26.64 6.61 10.89
C VAL A 368 25.18 6.91 10.60
N GLU A 369 24.93 7.68 9.55
CA GLU A 369 23.57 7.98 9.11
C GLU A 369 22.82 6.72 8.67
N LYS A 370 21.53 6.66 8.99
CA LYS A 370 20.65 5.58 8.53
C LYS A 370 20.36 5.77 7.04
N ALA A 371 20.89 4.86 6.21
CA ALA A 371 20.72 4.90 4.76
C ALA A 371 19.51 4.09 4.22
N GLY A 372 18.90 3.24 5.05
CA GLY A 372 17.81 2.34 4.65
C GLY A 372 17.20 1.62 5.85
N PHE A 373 16.53 0.48 5.62
CA PHE A 373 16.03 -0.37 6.72
C PHE A 373 17.20 -0.94 7.55
N GLU A 374 18.20 -1.48 6.88
CA GLU A 374 19.41 -2.01 7.48
C GLU A 374 20.60 -1.09 7.16
N THR A 375 21.36 -0.73 8.19
CA THR A 375 22.59 0.06 8.07
C THR A 375 23.79 -0.83 8.39
N ARG A 376 24.74 -0.87 7.46
CA ARG A 376 26.00 -1.60 7.62
C ARG A 376 27.08 -0.65 8.10
N VAL A 377 27.84 -1.09 9.10
CA VAL A 377 28.92 -0.30 9.71
C VAL A 377 30.14 -1.18 9.88
N LYS A 378 31.27 -0.77 9.31
CA LYS A 378 32.53 -1.47 9.52
C LYS A 378 33.13 -1.02 10.84
N VAL A 379 33.52 -1.98 11.69
CA VAL A 379 34.18 -1.69 12.96
C VAL A 379 35.53 -2.39 13.02
N ASP A 380 36.48 -1.82 13.76
CA ASP A 380 37.71 -2.53 14.08
C ASP A 380 37.40 -3.62 15.10
N CYS A 381 37.31 -4.85 14.62
CA CYS A 381 36.86 -5.98 15.42
C CYS A 381 37.87 -6.38 16.51
N GLN A 382 39.13 -5.95 16.41
CA GLN A 382 40.15 -6.18 17.45
C GLN A 382 40.04 -5.17 18.59
N ARG A 383 39.36 -4.04 18.35
CA ARG A 383 39.27 -2.91 19.28
C ARG A 383 38.20 -3.11 20.34
N TRP A 384 37.09 -3.78 19.99
CA TRP A 384 35.92 -3.92 20.86
C TRP A 384 35.52 -5.38 21.01
N LYS A 385 35.26 -5.82 22.24
CA LYS A 385 34.77 -7.18 22.49
C LYS A 385 33.27 -7.31 22.27
N TYR A 386 32.51 -6.28 22.64
CA TYR A 386 31.08 -6.18 22.41
C TYR A 386 30.73 -4.86 21.74
N VAL A 387 29.64 -4.85 20.99
CA VAL A 387 29.08 -3.62 20.39
C VAL A 387 27.59 -3.52 20.69
N LYS A 388 27.16 -2.30 20.95
CA LYS A 388 25.75 -1.90 21.10
C LYS A 388 25.43 -0.79 20.12
N ALA A 389 24.20 -0.79 19.59
CA ALA A 389 23.68 0.28 18.77
C ALA A 389 22.73 1.17 19.58
N VAL A 390 22.89 2.48 19.39
CA VAL A 390 22.00 3.51 19.92
C VAL A 390 21.35 4.21 18.73
N ALA A 391 20.02 4.25 18.72
CA ALA A 391 19.23 4.97 17.72
C ALA A 391 19.08 6.44 18.14
N VAL A 392 19.35 7.35 17.21
CA VAL A 392 19.31 8.79 17.45
C VAL A 392 18.41 9.46 16.41
N ASP A 393 17.56 10.40 16.84
CA ASP A 393 16.71 11.18 15.96
C ASP A 393 17.43 12.42 15.37
N ILE A 394 16.68 13.26 14.65
CA ILE A 394 17.21 14.48 14.02
C ILE A 394 17.59 15.58 15.02
N ASP A 395 17.02 15.54 16.22
CA ASP A 395 17.24 16.50 17.30
C ASP A 395 18.31 16.00 18.31
N GLU A 396 19.05 14.95 17.93
CA GLU A 396 20.07 14.28 18.74
C GLU A 396 19.55 13.54 20.00
N ASN A 397 18.24 13.29 20.10
CA ASN A 397 17.69 12.51 21.22
C ASN A 397 17.95 11.02 21.02
N ILE A 398 18.19 10.33 22.13
CA ILE A 398 18.28 8.86 22.15
C ILE A 398 16.85 8.30 22.10
N LEU A 399 16.54 7.59 21.02
CA LEU A 399 15.25 6.92 20.83
C LEU A 399 15.21 5.53 21.48
N GLY A 400 16.33 4.83 21.46
CA GLY A 400 16.41 3.46 21.95
C GLY A 400 17.77 2.83 21.78
N GLU A 401 17.94 1.69 22.45
CA GLU A 401 19.24 1.06 22.64
C GLU A 401 19.13 -0.46 22.49
N SER A 402 20.09 -1.05 21.76
CA SER A 402 20.11 -2.50 21.52
C SER A 402 20.67 -3.25 22.72
N ASN A 403 20.51 -4.57 22.72
CA ASN A 403 21.39 -5.42 23.52
C ASN A 403 22.82 -5.38 22.92
N ALA A 404 23.83 -5.61 23.75
CA ALA A 404 25.20 -5.74 23.28
C ALA A 404 25.42 -7.11 22.61
N VAL A 405 26.16 -7.15 21.52
CA VAL A 405 26.54 -8.38 20.81
C VAL A 405 28.04 -8.55 20.79
N LEU A 406 28.51 -9.80 20.84
CA LEU A 406 29.93 -10.12 20.73
C LEU A 406 30.41 -9.77 19.32
N VAL A 407 31.55 -9.08 19.25
CA VAL A 407 32.18 -8.77 17.97
C VAL A 407 32.85 -10.02 17.43
N SER A 408 32.46 -10.42 16.23
CA SER A 408 33.12 -11.48 15.47
C SER A 408 34.20 -10.86 14.59
N CYS A 409 35.44 -11.28 14.76
CA CYS A 409 36.50 -11.03 13.78
C CYS A 409 36.54 -12.18 12.76
N GLU A 410 37.03 -11.91 11.55
CA GLU A 410 37.56 -12.98 10.70
C GLU A 410 38.50 -13.85 11.54
N LYS A 411 38.27 -15.16 11.57
CA LYS A 411 39.40 -16.07 11.71
C LYS A 411 40.08 -16.05 10.34
N PRO A 412 41.34 -15.60 10.21
CA PRO A 412 42.07 -15.87 8.99
C PRO A 412 42.13 -17.39 8.88
N SER A 413 41.36 -17.96 7.97
CA SER A 413 41.58 -19.32 7.52
C SER A 413 42.95 -19.30 6.87
N ILE A 414 43.93 -19.85 7.59
CA ILE A 414 45.26 -20.15 7.04
C ILE A 414 45.06 -21.25 5.99
N LEU A 415 44.65 -20.86 4.79
CA LEU A 415 45.04 -21.53 3.57
C LEU A 415 46.19 -20.70 3.00
N LYS A 416 47.34 -20.79 3.66
CA LYS A 416 48.63 -20.59 2.99
C LYS A 416 48.76 -21.72 1.99
N THR A 417 48.17 -21.58 0.81
CA THR A 417 48.63 -22.34 -0.34
C THR A 417 49.98 -21.74 -0.71
N ILE A 418 51.06 -22.33 -0.19
CA ILE A 418 52.40 -22.11 -0.69
C ILE A 418 52.39 -22.65 -2.12
N ILE A 419 52.14 -21.77 -3.09
CA ILE A 419 52.44 -22.06 -4.49
C ILE A 419 53.89 -21.68 -4.68
N THR A 420 54.76 -22.68 -4.59
CA THR A 420 56.12 -22.61 -5.14
C THR A 420 56.01 -22.40 -6.64
N GLN A 421 56.31 -21.20 -7.12
CA GLN A 421 56.54 -20.97 -8.56
C GLN A 421 57.99 -21.35 -8.90
N PRO A 422 58.23 -22.13 -9.98
CA PRO A 422 59.45 -21.98 -10.74
C PRO A 422 59.28 -20.82 -11.72
N ALA A 423 60.32 -20.00 -11.85
CA ALA A 423 60.37 -18.85 -12.73
C ALA A 423 60.11 -19.22 -14.20
N THR A 424 59.37 -18.39 -14.95
CA THR A 424 59.65 -18.14 -16.39
C THR A 424 58.90 -16.92 -16.96
N SER A 425 59.70 -15.99 -17.51
CA SER A 425 59.43 -14.98 -18.55
C SER A 425 58.44 -13.82 -18.31
N LEU A 426 58.88 -12.61 -18.71
CA LEU A 426 58.18 -11.32 -18.58
C LEU A 426 56.80 -11.25 -19.26
N LEU A 427 56.47 -12.14 -20.21
CA LEU A 427 55.18 -12.13 -20.91
C LEU A 427 54.04 -12.76 -20.08
N GLY A 428 54.36 -13.64 -19.12
CA GLY A 428 53.37 -14.28 -18.24
C GLY A 428 52.84 -13.39 -17.12
N VAL A 429 53.51 -12.27 -16.84
CA VAL A 429 53.19 -11.38 -15.70
C VAL A 429 51.98 -10.48 -16.01
N LEU A 430 51.75 -10.10 -17.27
CA LEU A 430 50.63 -9.24 -17.67
C LEU A 430 49.29 -9.99 -17.81
N VAL A 431 49.31 -11.24 -18.28
CA VAL A 431 48.07 -12.05 -18.42
C VAL A 431 47.64 -12.65 -17.09
N ASN A 432 48.58 -13.04 -16.22
CA ASN A 432 48.26 -13.50 -14.88
C ASN A 432 47.76 -12.37 -13.99
N SER A 433 48.35 -11.18 -14.01
CA SER A 433 47.90 -10.07 -13.16
C SER A 433 46.46 -9.64 -13.44
N MET A 434 46.04 -9.57 -14.70
CA MET A 434 44.65 -9.24 -15.04
C MET A 434 43.67 -10.35 -14.63
N THR A 435 44.05 -11.62 -14.80
CA THR A 435 43.24 -12.77 -14.40
C THR A 435 43.13 -12.87 -12.87
N PHE A 436 44.20 -12.62 -12.12
CA PHE A 436 44.20 -12.57 -10.66
C PHE A 436 43.39 -11.39 -10.10
N VAL A 437 43.41 -10.23 -10.75
CA VAL A 437 42.58 -9.09 -10.35
C VAL A 437 41.09 -9.37 -10.61
N VAL A 438 40.75 -9.96 -11.76
CA VAL A 438 39.36 -10.28 -12.10
C VAL A 438 38.82 -11.43 -11.24
N PHE A 439 39.59 -12.51 -11.04
CA PHE A 439 39.19 -13.59 -10.12
C PHE A 439 39.17 -13.13 -8.66
N GLY A 440 40.12 -12.32 -8.23
CA GLY A 440 40.14 -11.71 -6.90
C GLY A 440 38.92 -10.81 -6.67
N ALA A 441 38.57 -9.98 -7.65
CA ALA A 441 37.36 -9.15 -7.60
C ALA A 441 36.08 -9.99 -7.62
N ALA A 442 36.01 -11.05 -8.42
CA ALA A 442 34.86 -11.96 -8.47
C ALA A 442 34.68 -12.71 -7.14
N ILE A 443 35.75 -13.26 -6.57
CA ILE A 443 35.74 -13.94 -5.26
C ILE A 443 35.38 -12.94 -4.16
N TYR A 444 35.94 -11.73 -4.17
CA TYR A 444 35.60 -10.67 -3.22
C TYR A 444 34.12 -10.25 -3.33
N THR A 445 33.59 -10.17 -4.55
CA THR A 445 32.18 -9.83 -4.79
C THR A 445 31.25 -10.96 -4.34
N LEU A 446 31.57 -12.22 -4.66
CA LEU A 446 30.86 -13.40 -4.17
C LEU A 446 30.88 -13.49 -2.65
N TRP A 447 32.04 -13.27 -2.04
CA TRP A 447 32.20 -13.21 -0.59
C TRP A 447 31.35 -12.09 0.00
N ARG A 448 31.37 -10.87 -0.56
CA ARG A 448 30.50 -9.77 -0.13
C ARG A 448 29.02 -10.12 -0.23
N CYS A 449 28.60 -10.80 -1.30
CA CYS A 449 27.23 -11.26 -1.47
C CYS A 449 26.85 -12.31 -0.42
N ILE A 450 27.75 -13.25 -0.09
CA ILE A 450 27.53 -14.28 0.93
C ILE A 450 27.46 -13.66 2.33
N VAL A 451 28.37 -12.75 2.68
CA VAL A 451 28.38 -12.05 3.98
C VAL A 451 27.11 -11.22 4.14
N ARG A 452 26.73 -10.45 3.10
CA ARG A 452 25.48 -9.69 3.09
C ARG A 452 24.26 -10.60 3.24
N ARG A 453 24.21 -11.73 2.52
CA ARG A 453 23.12 -12.71 2.61
C ARG A 453 23.04 -13.37 3.99
N ARG A 454 24.18 -13.67 4.63
CA ARG A 454 24.25 -14.23 5.99
C ARG A 454 23.82 -13.22 7.06
N GLY A 455 24.24 -11.96 6.94
CA GLY A 455 23.77 -10.87 7.80
C GLY A 455 22.25 -10.71 7.69
N TYR A 456 21.75 -10.61 6.45
CA TYR A 456 20.33 -10.48 6.16
C TYR A 456 19.51 -11.68 6.67
N SER A 457 19.97 -12.92 6.48
CA SER A 457 19.22 -14.10 6.93
C SER A 457 19.16 -14.19 8.45
N LYS A 458 20.25 -13.82 9.16
CA LYS A 458 20.27 -13.79 10.62
C LYS A 458 19.33 -12.72 11.19
N LEU A 459 19.28 -11.53 10.59
CA LEU A 459 18.36 -10.47 11.01
C LEU A 459 16.89 -10.76 10.63
N GLN A 460 16.62 -11.39 9.49
CA GLN A 460 15.27 -11.86 9.17
C GLN A 460 14.77 -12.91 10.18
N GLN A 461 15.63 -13.84 10.61
CA GLN A 461 15.30 -14.80 11.69
C GLN A 461 15.06 -14.13 13.05
N LEU A 462 15.55 -12.91 13.24
CA LEU A 462 15.33 -12.17 14.48
C LEU A 462 13.98 -11.41 14.47
N TRP A 463 13.41 -11.13 13.30
CA TRP A 463 12.13 -10.40 13.17
C TRP A 463 10.95 -11.29 12.73
N ALA A 464 11.24 -12.49 12.24
CA ALA A 464 10.28 -13.60 12.17
C ALA A 464 10.01 -14.16 13.57
#